data_AF-A0A3N1PI51-F1
#
_entry.id   AF-A0A3N1PI51-F1
#
_cell.length_a   1.000
_cell.length_b   1.000
_cell.length_c   1.000
_cell.angle_alpha   90.00
_cell.angle_beta   90.00
_cell.angle_gamma   90.00
#
_symmetry.space_group_name_H-M   'P 1'
#
loop_
_entity.id
_entity.type
_entity.pdbx_description
1 polymer ?
#
loop_
_entity_poly.entity_id
_entity_poly.type
_entity_poly.pdbx_seq_one_letter_code
_entity_poly.pdbx_strand_id
1 'polypeptide(L)'
;MLTTVALLAAMASGSAGEDGCYRYGSALKLPGTLTERTFAGPPNYDSVADGDRPEKVLVLHLATPMCTQADNNDAIDAPVAKATDVQLVFTGDAAARYRHLQPLLGSLVQCQGTLFSAISGHHHTSVLMQAASCRLVD
;
A
#
# COMPACT_ATOMS: atom_id res chain seq x y z
N MET A 1 39.42 31.73 14.54
CA MET A 1 39.28 30.31 14.18
C MET A 1 38.86 29.54 15.41
N LEU A 2 37.64 29.00 15.44
CA LEU A 2 37.31 27.65 15.92
C LEU A 2 35.78 27.47 15.81
N THR A 3 35.40 26.56 14.92
CA THR A 3 34.05 26.11 14.58
C THR A 3 33.52 25.12 15.61
N THR A 4 32.22 25.16 15.92
CA THR A 4 31.52 24.10 16.67
C THR A 4 30.27 23.62 15.92
N VAL A 5 30.51 22.54 15.16
CA VAL A 5 29.71 21.34 14.86
C VAL A 5 28.19 21.40 15.07
N ALA A 6 27.45 21.33 13.96
CA ALA A 6 26.03 20.96 13.92
C ALA A 6 25.88 19.43 13.99
N LEU A 7 25.04 18.95 14.90
CA LEU A 7 24.71 17.53 15.08
C LEU A 7 23.58 17.13 14.11
N LEU A 8 23.91 16.42 13.02
CA LEU A 8 22.90 15.80 12.16
C LEU A 8 22.43 14.47 12.78
N ALA A 9 21.14 14.39 13.12
CA ALA A 9 20.49 13.14 13.49
C ALA A 9 20.27 12.28 12.23
N ALA A 10 20.82 11.07 12.23
CA ALA A 10 20.68 10.10 11.15
C ALA A 10 19.26 9.50 11.11
N MET A 11 18.59 9.65 9.98
CA MET A 11 17.32 8.97 9.68
C MET A 11 17.63 7.53 9.24
N ALA A 12 17.09 6.53 9.95
CA ALA A 12 17.24 5.13 9.58
C ALA A 12 16.52 4.82 8.26
N SER A 13 17.29 4.49 7.22
CA SER A 13 16.78 4.09 5.91
C SER A 13 16.20 2.68 5.96
N GLY A 14 14.99 2.51 5.42
CA GLY A 14 14.45 1.17 5.12
C GLY A 14 15.30 0.50 4.05
N SER A 15 15.63 -0.78 4.24
CA SER A 15 16.41 -1.57 3.29
C SER A 15 15.60 -1.89 2.05
N ALA A 16 15.86 -1.17 0.96
CA ALA A 16 15.48 -1.58 -0.38
C ALA A 16 16.41 -2.72 -0.84
N GLY A 17 15.89 -3.71 -1.58
CA GLY A 17 16.69 -4.81 -2.15
C GLY A 17 17.72 -4.29 -3.15
N GLU A 18 18.62 -5.15 -3.66
CA GLU A 18 19.85 -4.75 -4.38
C GLU A 18 19.67 -3.86 -5.64
N ASP A 19 18.43 -3.61 -6.09
CA ASP A 19 18.06 -2.65 -7.16
C ASP A 19 17.16 -1.47 -6.68
N GLY A 20 16.98 -1.29 -5.38
CA GLY A 20 16.06 -0.29 -4.81
C GLY A 20 14.59 -0.73 -4.74
N CYS A 21 14.25 -1.95 -5.16
CA CYS A 21 12.88 -2.47 -5.09
C CYS A 21 12.55 -3.13 -3.74
N TYR A 22 11.28 -3.07 -3.34
CA TYR A 22 10.79 -3.74 -2.15
C TYR A 22 10.58 -5.23 -2.40
N ARG A 23 10.86 -6.07 -1.40
CA ARG A 23 10.52 -7.49 -1.45
C ARG A 23 9.16 -7.71 -0.79
N TYR A 24 8.36 -8.61 -1.35
CA TYR A 24 7.13 -9.07 -0.69
C TYR A 24 7.44 -9.82 0.62
N GLY A 25 6.42 -9.99 1.46
CA GLY A 25 6.53 -10.75 2.73
C GLY A 25 7.15 -9.99 3.90
N SER A 26 7.95 -8.93 3.66
CA SER A 26 8.51 -8.08 4.72
C SER A 26 7.59 -6.91 5.08
N ALA A 27 7.50 -6.60 6.38
CA ALA A 27 6.76 -5.45 6.85
C ALA A 27 7.52 -4.15 6.54
N LEU A 28 6.83 -3.15 5.98
CA LEU A 28 7.40 -1.87 5.60
C LEU A 28 6.40 -0.72 5.82
N LYS A 29 6.87 0.51 5.62
CA LYS A 29 6.09 1.74 5.75
C LYS A 29 6.07 2.47 4.42
N LEU A 30 4.88 2.78 3.91
CA LEU A 30 4.69 3.56 2.68
C LEU A 30 3.97 4.87 2.99
N PRO A 31 4.53 6.02 2.61
CA PRO A 31 3.83 7.29 2.62
C PRO A 31 2.97 7.44 1.35
N GLY A 32 1.78 8.03 1.51
CA GLY A 32 0.90 8.31 0.38
C GLY A 32 -0.41 8.96 0.80
N THR A 33 -1.20 9.38 -0.17
CA THR A 33 -2.54 9.92 0.06
C THR A 33 -3.53 8.77 0.20
N LEU A 34 -4.25 8.70 1.31
CA LEU A 34 -5.29 7.69 1.48
C LEU A 34 -6.55 8.07 0.70
N THR A 35 -7.05 7.18 -0.13
CA THR A 35 -8.26 7.40 -0.94
C THR A 35 -9.22 6.22 -0.81
N GLU A 36 -10.52 6.48 -0.95
CA GLU A 36 -11.54 5.44 -1.18
C GLU A 36 -11.90 5.49 -2.66
N ARG A 37 -11.81 4.35 -3.35
CA ARG A 37 -12.19 4.22 -4.76
C ARG A 37 -13.28 3.16 -4.89
N THR A 38 -14.16 3.34 -5.88
CA THR A 38 -15.20 2.36 -6.21
C THR A 38 -14.77 1.56 -7.44
N PHE A 39 -14.77 0.24 -7.32
CA PHE A 39 -14.47 -0.69 -8.40
C PHE A 39 -15.69 -1.59 -8.70
N ALA A 40 -15.66 -2.27 -9.85
CA ALA A 40 -16.62 -3.32 -10.15
C ALA A 40 -16.28 -4.57 -9.34
N GLY A 41 -17.22 -5.03 -8.54
CA GLY A 41 -17.13 -6.28 -7.78
C GLY A 41 -17.85 -7.44 -8.47
N PRO A 42 -18.29 -8.45 -7.71
CA PRO A 42 -18.99 -9.59 -8.29
C PRO A 42 -20.32 -9.21 -8.97
N PRO A 43 -20.82 -10.05 -9.90
CA PRO A 43 -20.27 -11.35 -10.24
C PRO A 43 -19.08 -11.33 -11.21
N ASN A 44 -18.97 -10.34 -12.10
CA ASN A 44 -18.01 -10.39 -13.21
C ASN A 44 -16.75 -9.56 -12.98
N TYR A 45 -16.78 -8.56 -12.09
CA TYR A 45 -15.68 -7.63 -11.81
C TYR A 45 -15.28 -6.75 -13.00
N ASP A 46 -16.24 -6.49 -13.89
CA ASP A 46 -16.02 -5.77 -15.15
C ASP A 46 -16.67 -4.39 -15.14
N SER A 47 -17.94 -4.30 -14.76
CA SER A 47 -18.72 -3.06 -14.92
C SER A 47 -19.88 -2.95 -13.95
N VAL A 48 -19.83 -1.91 -13.10
CA VAL A 48 -20.96 -1.54 -12.23
C VAL A 48 -22.18 -1.10 -13.05
N ALA A 49 -21.96 -0.46 -14.20
CA ALA A 49 -23.05 -0.03 -15.08
C ALA A 49 -23.81 -1.21 -15.68
N ASP A 50 -23.13 -2.35 -15.88
CA ASP A 50 -23.70 -3.57 -16.45
C ASP A 50 -24.15 -4.58 -15.38
N GLY A 51 -24.22 -4.16 -14.12
CA GLY A 51 -24.86 -4.91 -13.03
C GLY A 51 -23.93 -5.50 -11.98
N ASP A 52 -22.62 -5.29 -12.08
CA ASP A 52 -21.69 -5.69 -11.02
C ASP A 52 -21.90 -4.85 -9.75
N ARG A 53 -21.72 -5.48 -8.59
CA ARG A 53 -21.84 -4.78 -7.31
C ARG A 53 -20.67 -3.82 -7.13
N PRO A 54 -20.89 -2.54 -6.78
CA PRO A 54 -19.79 -1.63 -6.51
C PRO A 54 -19.04 -2.04 -5.24
N GLU A 55 -17.72 -2.09 -5.32
CA GLU A 55 -16.82 -2.36 -4.19
C GLU A 55 -16.05 -1.09 -3.82
N LYS A 56 -16.20 -0.65 -2.57
CA LYS A 56 -15.42 0.47 -2.01
C LYS A 56 -14.13 -0.06 -1.42
N VAL A 57 -13.01 0.44 -1.92
CA VAL A 57 -11.67 -0.05 -1.60
C VAL A 57 -10.81 1.11 -1.13
N LEU A 58 -10.13 0.93 0.01
CA LEU A 58 -9.10 1.86 0.44
C LEU A 58 -7.82 1.64 -0.36
N VAL A 59 -7.36 2.70 -1.01
CA VAL A 59 -6.15 2.73 -1.83
C VAL A 59 -5.22 3.79 -1.30
N LEU A 60 -3.97 3.41 -1.01
CA LEU A 60 -2.88 4.33 -0.76
C LEU A 60 -2.27 4.74 -2.11
N HIS A 61 -2.49 6.00 -2.50
CA HIS A 61 -1.82 6.59 -3.64
C HIS A 61 -0.42 7.03 -3.20
N LEU A 62 0.62 6.38 -3.71
CA LEU A 62 1.99 6.55 -3.22
C LEU A 62 2.52 7.94 -3.57
N ALA A 63 3.22 8.56 -2.61
CA ALA A 63 3.90 9.85 -2.85
C ALA A 63 5.02 9.73 -3.89
N THR A 64 5.59 8.53 -4.05
CA THR A 64 6.58 8.21 -5.08
C THR A 64 6.31 6.79 -5.59
N PRO A 65 6.33 6.55 -6.91
CA PRO A 65 6.17 5.20 -7.44
C PRO A 65 7.23 4.25 -6.86
N MET A 66 6.85 3.00 -6.63
CA MET A 66 7.75 1.97 -6.12
C MET A 66 7.82 0.78 -7.08
N CYS A 67 8.83 -0.07 -6.90
CA CYS A 67 8.87 -1.39 -7.52
C CYS A 67 8.89 -2.50 -6.48
N THR A 68 8.46 -3.68 -6.88
CA THR A 68 8.52 -4.91 -6.07
C THR A 68 9.31 -5.99 -6.79
N GLN A 69 9.91 -6.87 -6.00
CA GLN A 69 10.55 -8.10 -6.46
C GLN A 69 9.83 -9.29 -5.85
N ALA A 70 9.61 -10.33 -6.66
CA ALA A 70 9.17 -11.63 -6.18
C ALA A 70 10.22 -12.24 -5.25
N ASP A 71 9.77 -13.07 -4.31
CA ASP A 71 10.68 -14.04 -3.73
C ASP A 71 10.88 -15.18 -4.74
N ASN A 72 12.12 -15.63 -4.96
CA ASN A 72 12.42 -16.68 -5.93
C ASN A 72 11.75 -18.01 -5.57
N ASN A 73 11.29 -18.16 -4.32
CA ASN A 73 10.60 -19.34 -3.83
C ASN A 73 9.06 -19.19 -3.74
N ASP A 74 8.51 -18.04 -4.14
CA ASP A 74 7.06 -17.79 -4.14
C ASP A 74 6.53 -17.67 -5.57
N ALA A 75 5.69 -18.63 -5.98
CA ALA A 75 5.10 -18.66 -7.32
C ALA A 75 3.90 -17.72 -7.49
N ILE A 76 3.41 -17.14 -6.38
CA ILE A 76 2.22 -16.29 -6.36
C ILE A 76 2.61 -14.83 -6.57
N ASP A 77 3.73 -14.42 -5.99
CA ASP A 77 4.17 -13.03 -6.04
C ASP A 77 4.85 -12.68 -7.37
N ALA A 78 4.32 -11.67 -8.05
CA ALA A 78 4.84 -11.19 -9.33
C ALA A 78 5.60 -9.86 -9.15
N PRO A 79 6.79 -9.68 -9.76
CA PRO A 79 7.51 -8.43 -9.68
C PRO A 79 6.74 -7.32 -10.41
N VAL A 80 6.67 -6.15 -9.79
CA VAL A 80 6.03 -4.96 -10.36
C VAL A 80 7.07 -3.87 -10.53
N ALA A 81 7.33 -3.45 -11.77
CA ALA A 81 8.36 -2.45 -12.06
C ALA A 81 7.97 -1.02 -11.62
N LYS A 82 6.66 -0.72 -11.55
CA LYS A 82 6.15 0.61 -11.18
C LYS A 82 4.73 0.53 -10.65
N ALA A 83 4.59 0.46 -9.34
CA ALA A 83 3.33 0.61 -8.61
C ALA A 83 3.17 2.07 -8.15
N THR A 84 1.99 2.65 -8.38
CA THR A 84 1.62 3.99 -7.90
C THR A 84 0.46 3.94 -6.90
N ASP A 85 -0.31 2.86 -6.92
CA ASP A 85 -1.46 2.65 -6.06
C ASP A 85 -1.29 1.30 -5.35
N VAL A 86 -1.56 1.29 -4.05
CA VAL A 86 -1.52 0.08 -3.21
C VAL A 86 -2.87 -0.08 -2.52
N GLN A 87 -3.59 -1.15 -2.82
CA GLN A 87 -4.83 -1.50 -2.13
C GLN A 87 -4.53 -1.97 -0.70
N LEU A 88 -5.28 -1.44 0.26
CA LEU A 88 -5.20 -1.86 1.66
C LEU A 88 -6.16 -3.02 1.91
N VAL A 89 -5.64 -4.09 2.50
CA VAL A 89 -6.39 -5.26 2.95
C VAL A 89 -6.21 -5.41 4.45
N PHE A 90 -7.26 -5.78 5.16
CA PHE A 90 -7.26 -5.88 6.62
C PHE A 90 -7.60 -7.29 7.06
N THR A 91 -6.83 -7.83 8.01
CA THR A 91 -7.20 -9.04 8.74
C THR A 91 -8.04 -8.70 9.97
N GLY A 92 -8.99 -9.57 10.31
CA GLY A 92 -9.91 -9.37 11.43
C GLY A 92 -11.10 -8.50 11.06
N ASP A 93 -11.48 -7.55 11.91
CA ASP A 93 -12.62 -6.67 11.69
C ASP A 93 -12.30 -5.56 10.66
N ALA A 94 -12.41 -5.92 9.38
CA ALA A 94 -12.21 -4.98 8.28
C ALA A 94 -13.16 -3.78 8.36
N ALA A 95 -14.42 -3.97 8.77
CA ALA A 95 -15.39 -2.88 8.85
C ALA A 95 -15.00 -1.82 9.89
N ALA A 96 -14.46 -2.23 11.05
CA ALA A 96 -13.89 -1.31 12.02
C ALA A 96 -12.67 -0.57 11.46
N ARG A 97 -11.79 -1.25 10.70
CA ARG A 97 -10.62 -0.61 10.06
C ARG A 97 -11.02 0.44 9.04
N TYR A 98 -12.01 0.15 8.19
CA TYR A 98 -12.56 1.13 7.25
C TYR A 98 -13.12 2.36 7.98
N ARG A 99 -13.94 2.17 9.02
CA ARG A 99 -14.47 3.28 9.83
C ARG A 99 -13.38 4.10 10.50
N HIS A 100 -12.33 3.45 11.01
CA HIS A 100 -11.21 4.14 11.65
C HIS A 100 -10.41 5.02 10.68
N LEU A 101 -10.28 4.58 9.42
CA LEU A 101 -9.51 5.30 8.40
C LEU A 101 -10.33 6.32 7.61
N GLN A 102 -11.67 6.27 7.69
CA GLN A 102 -12.55 7.23 7.03
C GLN A 102 -12.18 8.71 7.31
N PRO A 103 -11.83 9.13 8.55
CA PRO A 103 -11.45 10.52 8.81
C PRO A 103 -10.13 10.94 8.14
N LEU A 104 -9.31 9.99 7.67
CA LEU A 104 -8.02 10.24 7.06
C LEU A 104 -8.07 10.28 5.53
N LEU A 105 -9.25 10.04 4.93
CA LEU A 105 -9.43 10.10 3.48
C LEU A 105 -9.01 11.47 2.93
N GLY A 106 -8.26 11.48 1.83
CA GLY A 106 -7.68 12.66 1.21
C GLY A 106 -6.42 13.20 1.88
N SER A 107 -6.03 12.68 3.05
CA SER A 107 -4.85 13.13 3.77
C SER A 107 -3.60 12.36 3.40
N LEU A 108 -2.43 12.99 3.59
CA LEU A 108 -1.14 12.31 3.54
C LEU A 108 -0.97 11.44 4.80
N VAL A 109 -0.80 10.14 4.60
CA VAL A 109 -0.64 9.16 5.66
C VAL A 109 0.61 8.32 5.45
N GLN A 110 1.08 7.67 6.50
CA GLN A 110 2.05 6.59 6.43
C GLN A 110 1.38 5.29 6.88
N CYS A 111 1.20 4.35 5.96
CA CYS A 111 0.68 3.02 6.23
C CYS A 111 1.81 2.03 6.48
N GLN A 112 1.63 1.16 7.45
CA GLN A 112 2.54 0.07 7.79
C GLN A 112 1.85 -1.27 7.59
N GLY A 113 2.53 -2.19 6.93
CA GLY A 113 2.02 -3.53 6.67
C GLY A 113 2.98 -4.37 5.82
N THR A 114 2.49 -5.52 5.39
CA THR A 114 3.24 -6.44 4.53
C THR A 114 2.68 -6.41 3.12
N LEU A 115 3.55 -6.30 2.12
CA LEU A 115 3.12 -6.31 0.71
C LEU A 115 2.88 -7.74 0.21
N PHE A 116 1.94 -7.88 -0.72
CA PHE A 116 1.68 -9.09 -1.50
C PHE A 116 1.04 -8.75 -2.85
N SER A 117 1.09 -9.69 -3.80
CA SER A 117 0.53 -9.51 -5.14
C SER A 117 -0.98 -9.73 -5.22
N ALA A 118 -1.60 -9.23 -6.29
CA ALA A 118 -3.01 -9.48 -6.58
C ALA A 118 -3.28 -10.95 -6.92
N ILE A 119 -4.01 -11.63 -6.05
CA ILE A 119 -4.37 -13.06 -6.23
C ILE A 119 -5.87 -13.37 -6.44
N SER A 120 -6.76 -12.36 -6.45
CA SER A 120 -8.21 -12.58 -6.57
C SER A 120 -8.90 -11.43 -7.31
N GLY A 121 -10.16 -11.64 -7.74
CA GLY A 121 -10.97 -10.59 -8.37
C GLY A 121 -11.28 -9.39 -7.47
N HIS A 122 -11.14 -9.54 -6.14
CA HIS A 122 -11.29 -8.43 -5.19
C HIS A 122 -10.03 -7.57 -5.06
N HIS A 123 -8.95 -7.91 -5.77
CA HIS A 123 -7.69 -7.19 -5.75
C HIS A 123 -7.56 -6.31 -6.99
N HIS A 124 -7.80 -5.02 -6.80
CA HIS A 124 -7.97 -4.03 -7.86
C HIS A 124 -6.68 -3.23 -8.18
N THR A 125 -5.58 -3.50 -7.46
CA THR A 125 -4.25 -2.96 -7.75
C THR A 125 -3.22 -4.08 -7.86
N SER A 126 -2.16 -3.89 -8.64
CA SER A 126 -1.10 -4.90 -8.84
C SER A 126 -0.36 -5.28 -7.55
N VAL A 127 -0.22 -4.34 -6.63
CA VAL A 127 0.39 -4.53 -5.30
C VAL A 127 -0.64 -4.21 -4.23
N LEU A 128 -0.73 -5.06 -3.22
CA LEU A 128 -1.58 -4.87 -2.05
C LEU A 128 -0.73 -4.79 -0.79
N MET A 129 -1.29 -4.20 0.26
CA MET A 129 -0.72 -4.20 1.60
C MET A 129 -1.72 -4.79 2.58
N GLN A 130 -1.31 -5.86 3.26
CA GLN A 130 -1.98 -6.29 4.48
C GLN A 130 -1.62 -5.28 5.58
N ALA A 131 -2.49 -4.29 5.78
CA ALA A 131 -2.21 -3.12 6.59
C ALA A 131 -2.47 -3.39 8.07
N ALA A 132 -1.44 -3.14 8.89
CA ALA A 132 -1.55 -3.17 10.34
C ALA A 132 -2.03 -1.82 10.91
N SER A 133 -1.57 -0.71 10.31
CA SER A 133 -1.98 0.65 10.72
C SER A 133 -1.71 1.67 9.61
N CYS A 134 -2.45 2.78 9.63
CA CYS A 134 -2.12 4.00 8.91
C CYS A 134 -2.31 5.19 9.86
N ARG A 135 -1.48 6.21 9.72
CA ARG A 135 -1.57 7.45 10.53
C ARG A 135 -1.18 8.65 9.68
N LEU A 136 -1.61 9.85 10.08
CA LEU A 136 -1.16 11.09 9.45
C LEU A 136 0.37 11.21 9.48
N VAL A 137 0.91 11.82 8.44
CA VAL A 137 2.30 12.29 8.42
C VAL A 137 2.26 13.72 8.94
N ASP A 138 3.01 13.98 10.03
CA ASP A 138 3.21 15.32 10.60
C ASP A 138 4.18 16.16 9.75
#